data_AF-A0A0F4RG89-F1
#
_entry.id   AF-A0A0F4RG89-F1
#
_cell.length_a   1.000
_cell.length_b   1.000
_cell.length_c   1.000
_cell.angle_alpha   90.00
_cell.angle_beta   90.00
_cell.angle_gamma   90.00
#
_symmetry.space_group_name_H-M   'P 1'
#
loop_
_entity.id
_entity.type
_entity.pdbx_description
1 polymer ?
#
loop_
_entity_poly.entity_id
_entity_poly.type
_entity_poly.pdbx_seq_one_letter_code
_entity_poly.pdbx_strand_id
1 'polypeptide(L)'
;MLAKALQTEIIFKTRITVKEPDMDRLSEAHTNASCLGAPNEKDHPMLRQAKESLLQAKEALRLAQEAYDVLASLHPPKIITSRRKQLIRRKSSTSEYAHAQRQKNELSAAKASLRIQGRARAPSFYKGFQPDIRIEQPVEELPALFERVKSLDQFARELGVTRRNAIHALKTAGIDVFEAIAKDWENGQSLRVLSEKHGPTPQTISNWIKSTGREIKPRNSNEKYDRARVYELFDDGCTTNYIATTLELSWATVQKCKGDWWVSKARQA
;
A
#
# COMPACT_ATOMS: atom_id res chain seq x y z
N MET A 1 34.59 -16.75 -10.20
CA MET A 1 33.11 -16.82 -10.24
C MET A 1 32.55 -18.19 -9.83
N LEU A 2 33.36 -19.25 -9.72
CA LEU A 2 32.90 -20.60 -9.34
C LEU A 2 32.58 -20.80 -7.84
N ALA A 3 33.06 -19.92 -6.95
CA ALA A 3 32.82 -20.06 -5.50
C ALA A 3 31.41 -19.64 -5.03
N LYS A 4 30.64 -18.90 -5.84
CA LYS A 4 29.27 -18.48 -5.48
C LYS A 4 28.20 -19.53 -5.80
N ALA A 5 28.50 -20.52 -6.65
CA ALA A 5 27.52 -21.52 -7.07
C ALA A 5 27.34 -22.65 -6.02
N LEU A 6 28.42 -23.02 -5.30
CA LEU A 6 28.37 -24.07 -4.28
C LEU A 6 27.70 -23.65 -2.97
N GLN A 7 27.58 -22.34 -2.71
CA GLN A 7 26.99 -21.84 -1.46
C GLN A 7 25.47 -21.75 -1.51
N THR A 8 24.87 -21.84 -2.70
CA THR A 8 23.42 -21.87 -2.90
C THR A 8 22.80 -23.27 -2.83
N GLU A 9 23.56 -24.34 -3.06
CA GLU A 9 23.03 -25.71 -3.01
C GLU A 9 22.94 -26.30 -1.60
N ILE A 10 23.71 -25.80 -0.63
CA ILE A 10 23.68 -26.33 0.74
C ILE A 10 22.48 -25.79 1.55
N ILE A 11 21.91 -24.64 1.16
CA ILE A 11 20.78 -24.03 1.89
C ILE A 11 19.43 -24.66 1.53
N PHE A 12 19.33 -25.42 0.43
CA PHE A 12 18.04 -25.92 -0.07
C PHE A 12 17.65 -27.34 0.37
N LYS A 13 18.53 -28.09 1.06
CA LYS A 13 18.29 -29.52 1.38
C LYS A 13 18.00 -29.85 2.85
N THR A 14 17.93 -28.87 3.75
CA THR A 14 17.64 -29.12 5.19
C THR A 14 16.42 -28.35 5.67
N ARG A 15 15.29 -28.51 4.97
CA ARG A 15 13.96 -28.18 5.52
C ARG A 15 13.21 -29.47 5.87
N ILE A 16 13.82 -30.27 6.75
CA ILE A 16 13.09 -31.32 7.47
C ILE A 16 12.25 -30.58 8.49
N THR A 17 10.94 -30.52 8.23
CA THR A 17 9.93 -30.07 9.18
C THR A 17 9.95 -31.00 10.39
N VAL A 18 10.68 -30.61 11.43
CA VAL A 18 10.48 -31.13 12.78
C VAL A 18 9.13 -30.60 13.23
N LYS A 19 8.10 -31.43 13.11
CA LYS A 19 6.78 -31.18 13.65
C LYS A 19 6.95 -31.26 15.18
N GLU A 20 6.94 -30.11 15.84
CA GLU A 20 6.94 -30.07 17.31
C GLU A 20 5.73 -30.88 17.80
N PRO A 21 5.94 -31.93 18.62
CA PRO A 21 4.83 -32.63 19.23
C PRO A 21 4.15 -31.68 20.23
N ASP A 22 2.82 -31.55 20.10
CA ASP A 22 1.94 -30.87 21.06
C ASP A 22 2.22 -31.41 22.48
N MET A 23 2.89 -30.60 23.30
CA MET A 23 3.19 -30.93 24.70
C MET A 23 1.94 -30.85 25.60
N ASP A 24 0.84 -30.26 25.11
CA ASP A 24 -0.38 -30.06 25.88
C ASP A 24 -1.35 -31.27 25.86
N ARG A 25 -1.01 -32.35 25.14
CA ARG A 25 -1.81 -33.60 25.13
C ARG A 25 -1.29 -34.73 26.01
N LEU A 26 -0.25 -34.49 26.83
CA LEU A 26 0.34 -35.52 27.70
C LEU A 26 0.05 -35.37 29.20
N SER A 27 -0.68 -34.34 29.64
CA SER A 27 -0.98 -34.17 31.07
C SER A 27 -2.20 -34.96 31.58
N GLU A 28 -3.03 -35.54 30.70
CA GLU A 28 -4.26 -36.25 31.10
C GLU A 28 -4.15 -37.79 31.10
N ALA A 29 -2.99 -38.38 30.74
CA ALA A 29 -2.83 -39.84 30.67
C ALA A 29 -2.06 -40.46 31.86
N HIS A 30 -1.65 -39.68 32.87
CA HIS A 30 -0.92 -40.20 34.03
C HIS A 30 -1.83 -40.39 35.24
N THR A 31 -2.67 -41.43 35.21
CA THR A 31 -3.23 -41.99 36.46
C THR A 31 -3.46 -43.49 36.45
N ASN A 32 -3.21 -44.21 35.35
CA ASN A 32 -3.40 -45.67 35.29
C ASN A 32 -2.24 -46.39 34.58
N ALA A 33 -1.09 -46.50 35.24
CA ALA A 33 -0.05 -47.46 34.86
C ALA A 33 0.79 -47.84 36.08
N SER A 34 0.11 -48.35 37.13
CA SER A 34 0.77 -49.21 38.10
C SER A 34 0.87 -50.60 37.45
N CYS A 35 2.03 -51.23 37.58
CA CYS A 35 2.36 -52.60 37.12
C CYS A 35 2.94 -52.76 35.70
N LEU A 36 4.10 -52.17 35.39
CA LEU A 36 5.04 -52.78 34.44
C LEU A 36 6.47 -52.70 34.99
N GLY A 37 7.16 -53.84 34.95
CA GLY A 37 8.40 -54.11 35.66
C GLY A 37 9.57 -53.19 35.27
N ALA A 38 10.51 -53.09 36.21
CA ALA A 38 11.76 -52.36 36.05
C ALA A 38 12.41 -52.70 34.68
N PRO A 39 12.62 -51.72 33.79
CA PRO A 39 13.22 -51.97 32.49
C PRO A 39 14.63 -52.49 32.69
N ASN A 40 14.87 -53.67 32.13
CA ASN A 40 16.10 -54.43 32.25
C ASN A 40 17.25 -53.61 31.64
N GLU A 41 18.27 -53.31 32.43
CA GLU A 41 19.38 -52.37 32.16
C GLU A 41 20.28 -52.71 30.95
N LYS A 42 19.95 -53.79 30.24
CA LYS A 42 20.74 -54.39 29.15
C LYS A 42 20.28 -53.94 27.76
N ASP A 43 19.06 -53.43 27.63
CA ASP A 43 18.58 -52.85 26.38
C ASP A 43 18.85 -51.35 26.39
N HIS A 44 19.97 -50.94 25.81
CA HIS A 44 19.96 -49.88 24.78
C HIS A 44 21.39 -49.40 24.47
N PRO A 45 22.23 -50.24 23.83
CA PRO A 45 23.43 -49.74 23.14
C PRO A 45 23.08 -48.60 22.17
N MET A 46 21.90 -48.64 21.54
CA MET A 46 21.39 -47.57 20.68
C MET A 46 21.15 -46.25 21.42
N LEU A 47 20.66 -46.26 22.68
CA LEU A 47 20.48 -45.00 23.44
C LEU A 47 21.82 -44.41 23.86
N ARG A 48 22.83 -45.24 24.16
CA ARG A 48 24.18 -44.75 24.44
C ARG A 48 24.77 -44.09 23.20
N GLN A 49 24.70 -44.75 22.04
CA GLN A 49 25.15 -44.20 20.77
C GLN A 49 24.41 -42.90 20.39
N ALA A 50 23.10 -42.82 20.63
CA ALA A 50 22.32 -41.60 20.37
C ALA A 50 22.74 -40.44 21.30
N LYS A 51 23.02 -40.72 22.58
CA LYS A 51 23.52 -39.71 23.52
C LYS A 51 24.90 -39.19 23.14
N GLU A 52 25.80 -40.07 22.73
CA GLU A 52 27.13 -39.70 22.24
C GLU A 52 27.05 -38.84 20.98
N SER A 53 26.20 -39.23 20.03
CA SER A 53 25.96 -38.46 18.80
C SER A 53 25.41 -37.06 19.10
N LEU A 54 24.51 -36.94 20.08
CA LEU A 54 23.94 -35.66 20.50
C LEU A 54 24.97 -34.76 21.19
N LEU A 55 25.88 -35.33 21.99
CA LEU A 55 26.98 -34.60 22.60
C LEU A 55 27.95 -34.07 21.53
N GLN A 56 28.33 -34.91 20.57
CA GLN A 56 29.18 -34.51 19.44
C GLN A 56 28.56 -33.37 18.61
N ALA A 57 27.26 -33.44 18.33
CA ALA A 57 26.55 -32.39 17.60
C ALA A 57 26.55 -31.04 18.35
N LYS A 58 26.37 -31.07 19.68
CA LYS A 58 26.43 -29.85 20.51
C LYS A 58 27.82 -29.23 20.52
N GLU A 59 28.86 -30.04 20.61
CA GLU A 59 30.24 -29.57 20.59
C GLU A 59 30.60 -28.96 19.24
N ALA A 60 30.19 -29.60 18.13
CA ALA A 60 30.38 -29.07 16.78
C ALA A 60 29.67 -27.71 16.58
N LEU A 61 28.45 -27.55 17.12
CA LEU A 61 27.71 -26.29 17.06
C LEU A 61 28.43 -25.19 17.86
N ARG A 62 28.97 -25.53 19.04
CA ARG A 62 29.75 -24.57 19.85
C ARG A 62 30.98 -24.08 19.10
N LEU A 63 31.75 -24.99 18.49
CA LEU A 63 32.95 -24.65 17.71
C LEU A 63 32.61 -23.79 16.48
N ALA A 64 31.49 -24.08 15.80
CA ALA A 64 31.04 -23.28 14.66
C ALA A 64 30.67 -21.84 15.08
N GLN A 65 30.03 -21.69 16.24
CA GLN A 65 29.68 -20.38 16.80
C GLN A 65 30.94 -19.57 17.14
N GLU A 66 31.91 -20.19 17.81
CA GLU A 66 33.20 -19.58 18.14
C GLU A 66 33.94 -19.12 16.88
N ALA A 67 33.96 -19.94 15.83
CA ALA A 67 34.56 -19.57 14.54
C ALA A 67 33.84 -18.39 13.86
N TYR A 68 32.52 -18.32 13.95
CA TYR A 68 31.75 -17.20 13.43
C TYR A 68 32.07 -15.90 14.16
N ASP A 69 32.19 -15.93 15.49
CA ASP A 69 32.49 -14.75 16.29
C ASP A 69 33.90 -14.21 16.00
N VAL A 70 34.88 -15.10 15.79
CA VAL A 70 36.22 -14.72 15.33
C VAL A 70 36.15 -14.01 13.96
N LEU A 71 35.40 -14.56 13.00
CA LEU A 71 35.23 -13.92 11.69
C LEU A 71 34.48 -12.59 11.76
N ALA A 72 33.46 -12.47 12.63
CA ALA A 72 32.72 -11.25 12.85
C ALA A 72 33.61 -10.13 13.41
N SER A 73 34.57 -10.46 14.28
CA SER A 73 35.54 -9.50 14.83
C SER A 73 36.54 -8.98 13.78
N LEU A 74 36.82 -9.77 12.74
CA LEU A 74 37.73 -9.39 11.65
C LEU A 74 37.07 -8.51 10.57
N HIS A 75 35.74 -8.39 10.56
CA HIS A 75 35.06 -7.51 9.62
C HIS A 75 35.11 -6.05 10.11
N PRO A 76 35.82 -5.15 9.41
CA PRO A 76 35.80 -3.73 9.78
C PRO A 76 34.36 -3.21 9.69
N PRO A 77 33.92 -2.35 10.63
CA PRO A 77 32.57 -1.82 10.62
C PRO A 77 32.33 -1.15 9.26
N LYS A 78 31.28 -1.60 8.56
CA LYS A 78 30.86 -1.00 7.28
C LYS A 78 30.52 0.46 7.51
N ILE A 79 31.48 1.35 7.31
CA ILE A 79 31.24 2.79 7.30
C ILE A 79 30.33 3.04 6.11
N ILE A 80 29.06 3.33 6.41
CA ILE A 80 28.04 3.69 5.42
C ILE A 80 28.63 4.82 4.57
N THR A 81 28.77 4.56 3.27
CA THR A 81 29.48 5.41 2.29
C THR A 81 28.93 6.84 2.22
N SER A 82 27.72 7.08 2.72
CA SER A 82 27.11 8.40 2.88
C SER A 82 27.91 9.32 3.81
N ARG A 83 28.51 8.78 4.89
CA ARG A 83 29.24 9.58 5.90
C ARG A 83 30.62 10.04 5.40
N ARG A 84 31.26 9.27 4.51
CA ARG A 84 32.58 9.60 3.93
C ARG A 84 32.53 10.82 3.00
N LYS A 85 31.42 11.01 2.26
CA LYS A 85 31.22 12.19 1.40
C LYS A 85 30.99 13.49 2.19
N GLN A 86 30.37 13.41 3.38
CA GLN A 86 30.17 14.58 4.25
C GLN A 86 31.49 15.08 4.87
N LEU A 87 32.41 14.19 5.22
CA LEU A 87 33.70 14.55 5.82
C LEU A 87 34.67 15.22 4.83
N ILE A 88 34.69 14.77 3.57
CA ILE A 88 35.55 15.36 2.54
C ILE A 88 35.12 16.80 2.23
N ARG A 89 33.80 17.09 2.23
CA ARG A 89 33.28 18.45 2.04
C ARG A 89 33.66 19.44 3.14
N ARG A 90 34.06 18.98 4.33
CA ARG A 90 34.44 19.84 5.44
C ARG A 90 35.91 20.27 5.42
N LYS A 91 36.78 19.63 4.61
CA LYS A 91 38.24 19.85 4.67
C LYS A 91 38.82 20.72 3.56
N SER A 92 38.07 21.12 2.54
CA SER A 92 38.65 21.78 1.37
C SER A 92 37.98 23.06 0.87
N SER A 93 37.05 23.68 1.63
CA SER A 93 36.61 25.02 1.27
C SER A 93 37.43 26.04 2.03
N THR A 94 38.47 26.56 1.37
CA THR A 94 38.97 27.90 1.67
C THR A 94 37.76 28.85 1.69
N SER A 95 37.73 29.76 2.67
CA SER A 95 36.62 30.70 2.92
C SER A 95 36.11 31.37 1.63
N GLU A 96 37.04 31.69 0.72
CA GLU A 96 36.77 32.28 -0.59
C GLU A 96 35.96 31.37 -1.53
N TYR A 97 36.29 30.08 -1.61
CA TYR A 97 35.57 29.14 -2.46
C TYR A 97 34.14 28.92 -1.96
N ALA A 98 33.95 28.88 -0.63
CA ALA A 98 32.62 28.81 -0.03
C ALA A 98 31.78 30.06 -0.35
N HIS A 99 32.40 31.25 -0.33
CA HIS A 99 31.74 32.50 -0.68
C HIS A 99 31.34 32.56 -2.16
N ALA A 100 32.24 32.21 -3.07
CA ALA A 100 31.96 32.16 -4.51
C ALA A 100 30.84 31.16 -4.85
N GLN A 101 30.80 30.01 -4.17
CA GLN A 101 29.74 29.02 -4.38
C GLN A 101 28.38 29.47 -3.83
N ARG A 102 28.36 30.20 -2.70
CA ARG A 102 27.13 30.81 -2.17
C ARG A 102 26.56 31.84 -3.14
N GLN A 103 27.39 32.73 -3.67
CA GLN A 103 26.96 33.72 -4.67
C GLN A 103 26.39 33.07 -5.94
N LYS A 104 27.03 32.00 -6.45
CA LYS A 104 26.50 31.24 -7.60
C LYS A 104 25.14 30.61 -7.30
N ASN A 105 24.99 30.03 -6.11
CA ASN A 105 23.73 29.42 -5.70
C ASN A 105 22.63 30.47 -5.54
N GLU A 106 22.92 31.62 -4.93
CA GLU A 106 21.99 32.75 -4.78
C GLU A 106 21.54 33.30 -6.14
N LEU A 107 22.47 33.50 -7.08
CA LEU A 107 22.14 33.92 -8.44
C LEU A 107 21.27 32.88 -9.17
N SER A 108 21.57 31.59 -9.00
CA SER A 108 20.77 30.52 -9.60
C SER A 108 19.36 30.44 -8.98
N ALA A 109 19.25 30.64 -7.67
CA ALA A 109 17.99 30.65 -6.93
C ALA A 109 17.15 31.87 -7.32
N ALA A 110 17.76 33.05 -7.42
CA ALA A 110 17.11 34.27 -7.89
C ALA A 110 16.56 34.09 -9.32
N LYS A 111 17.36 33.52 -10.22
CA LYS A 111 16.94 33.22 -11.61
C LYS A 111 15.80 32.19 -11.67
N ALA A 112 15.81 31.19 -10.77
CA ALA A 112 14.72 30.22 -10.64
C ALA A 112 13.44 30.87 -10.10
N SER A 113 13.53 31.70 -9.06
CA SER A 113 12.40 32.47 -8.52
C SER A 113 11.79 33.41 -9.55
N LEU A 114 12.61 34.07 -10.37
CA LEU A 114 12.15 34.94 -11.45
C LEU A 114 11.42 34.16 -12.56
N ARG A 115 11.85 32.93 -12.86
CA ARG A 115 11.14 32.01 -13.76
C ARG A 115 9.80 31.54 -13.17
N ILE A 116 9.75 31.28 -11.86
CA ILE A 116 8.51 30.91 -11.16
C ILE A 116 7.55 32.09 -11.15
N GLN A 117 8.01 33.32 -10.89
CA GLN A 117 7.19 34.53 -10.99
C GLN A 117 6.71 34.80 -12.42
N GLY A 118 7.55 34.57 -13.44
CA GLY A 118 7.16 34.67 -14.84
C GLY A 118 6.13 33.62 -15.28
N ARG A 119 6.16 32.42 -14.68
CA ARG A 119 5.12 31.37 -14.84
C ARG A 119 3.91 31.55 -13.94
N ALA A 120 4.03 32.34 -12.88
CA ALA A 120 2.95 32.80 -12.03
C ALA A 120 2.24 34.04 -12.61
N ARG A 121 2.47 34.39 -13.88
CA ARG A 121 1.42 35.04 -14.67
C ARG A 121 0.20 34.16 -14.55
N ALA A 122 -0.85 34.71 -13.93
CA ALA A 122 -2.08 33.99 -13.64
C ALA A 122 -2.45 33.15 -14.86
N PRO A 123 -2.61 31.82 -14.73
CA PRO A 123 -3.14 31.04 -15.82
C PRO A 123 -4.42 31.75 -16.25
N SER A 124 -4.53 32.07 -17.55
CA SER A 124 -5.72 32.67 -18.18
C SER A 124 -7.00 31.83 -18.00
N PHE A 125 -6.92 30.76 -17.21
CA PHE A 125 -8.01 29.99 -16.64
C PHE A 125 -8.94 30.81 -15.74
N TYR A 126 -8.48 31.92 -15.16
CA TYR A 126 -9.35 32.91 -14.49
C TYR A 126 -9.86 33.96 -15.49
N LYS A 127 -10.47 33.55 -16.60
CA LYS A 127 -11.57 34.36 -17.13
C LYS A 127 -12.71 34.13 -16.13
N GLY A 128 -12.79 35.04 -15.15
CA GLY A 128 -13.71 34.95 -14.02
C GLY A 128 -15.14 34.71 -14.49
N PHE A 129 -15.97 34.18 -13.59
CA PHE A 129 -17.43 34.19 -13.74
C PHE A 129 -17.84 35.57 -14.27
N GLN A 130 -18.30 35.62 -15.52
CA GLN A 130 -18.84 36.82 -16.13
C GLN A 130 -20.35 36.75 -15.86
N PRO A 131 -20.88 37.51 -14.86
CA PRO A 131 -22.30 37.51 -14.55
C PRO A 131 -23.14 38.01 -15.74
N ASP A 132 -22.53 38.74 -16.66
CA ASP A 132 -23.20 39.41 -17.77
C ASP A 132 -23.19 38.61 -19.09
N ILE A 133 -22.80 37.33 -19.08
CA ILE A 133 -22.95 36.50 -20.29
C ILE A 133 -24.44 36.26 -20.51
N ARG A 134 -25.03 37.02 -21.43
CA ARG A 134 -26.36 36.78 -21.96
C ARG A 134 -26.29 35.52 -22.83
N ILE A 135 -26.92 34.46 -22.36
CA ILE A 135 -27.17 33.29 -23.18
C ILE A 135 -28.33 33.68 -24.10
N GLU A 136 -28.08 33.67 -25.41
CA GLU A 136 -29.07 34.11 -26.41
C GLU A 136 -30.23 33.13 -26.56
N GLN A 137 -30.05 31.88 -26.13
CA GLN A 137 -31.09 30.85 -26.19
C GLN A 137 -32.13 31.02 -25.08
N PRO A 138 -33.42 30.79 -25.38
CA PRO A 138 -34.48 30.83 -24.38
C PRO A 138 -34.26 29.74 -23.33
N VAL A 139 -34.59 30.07 -22.07
CA VAL A 139 -34.36 29.20 -20.90
C VAL A 139 -35.07 27.85 -21.05
N GLU A 140 -36.19 27.81 -21.76
CA GLU A 140 -37.01 26.62 -22.01
C GLU A 140 -36.34 25.59 -22.94
N GLU A 141 -35.40 26.03 -23.80
CA GLU A 141 -34.69 25.14 -24.74
C GLU A 141 -33.43 24.50 -24.11
N LEU A 142 -32.91 25.08 -23.02
CA LEU A 142 -31.69 24.60 -22.37
C LEU A 142 -31.81 23.16 -21.84
N PRO A 143 -32.94 22.73 -21.24
CA PRO A 143 -33.16 21.34 -20.87
C PRO A 143 -33.07 20.37 -22.03
N ALA A 144 -33.73 20.67 -23.15
CA ALA A 144 -33.75 19.81 -24.32
C ALA A 144 -32.35 19.71 -24.94
N LEU A 145 -31.60 20.82 -24.96
CA LEU A 145 -30.22 20.84 -25.42
C LEU A 145 -29.32 19.96 -24.55
N PHE A 146 -29.46 20.06 -23.24
CA PHE A 146 -28.67 19.26 -22.31
C PHE A 146 -29.01 17.78 -22.39
N GLU A 147 -30.29 17.41 -22.53
CA GLU A 147 -30.70 16.01 -22.71
C GLU A 147 -30.21 15.40 -24.02
N ARG A 148 -30.06 16.21 -25.08
CA ARG A 148 -29.46 15.77 -26.34
C ARG A 148 -27.98 15.45 -26.20
N VAL A 149 -27.25 16.33 -25.52
CA VAL A 149 -25.79 16.30 -25.45
C VAL A 149 -25.27 15.41 -24.31
N LYS A 150 -26.03 15.34 -23.20
CA LYS A 150 -25.74 14.61 -21.95
C LYS A 150 -24.33 14.85 -21.39
N SER A 151 -23.70 15.96 -21.74
CA SER A 151 -22.34 16.31 -21.33
C SER A 151 -22.28 17.79 -21.00
N LEU A 152 -21.73 18.11 -19.83
CA LEU A 152 -21.59 19.51 -19.40
C LEU A 152 -20.55 20.26 -20.25
N ASP A 153 -19.44 19.61 -20.61
CA ASP A 153 -18.40 20.25 -21.43
C ASP A 153 -18.89 20.51 -22.85
N GLN A 154 -19.58 19.55 -23.47
CA GLN A 154 -20.15 19.74 -24.80
C GLN A 154 -21.29 20.79 -24.78
N PHE A 155 -22.16 20.77 -23.76
CA PHE A 155 -23.20 21.79 -23.61
C PHE A 155 -22.61 23.20 -23.47
N ALA A 156 -21.55 23.36 -22.67
CA ALA A 156 -20.85 24.63 -22.54
C ALA A 156 -20.21 25.08 -23.86
N ARG A 157 -19.66 24.15 -24.66
CA ARG A 157 -19.10 24.44 -25.99
C ARG A 157 -20.17 24.85 -26.99
N GLU A 158 -21.32 24.17 -27.03
CA GLU A 158 -22.43 24.52 -27.93
C GLU A 158 -22.96 25.93 -27.66
N LEU A 159 -22.99 26.33 -26.38
CA LEU A 159 -23.38 27.68 -25.97
C LEU A 159 -22.25 28.72 -26.08
N GLY A 160 -21.01 28.32 -26.37
CA GLY A 160 -19.85 29.22 -26.36
C GLY A 160 -19.54 29.82 -24.98
N VAL A 161 -19.99 29.20 -23.89
CA VAL A 161 -19.85 29.72 -22.52
C VAL A 161 -18.87 28.90 -21.68
N THR A 162 -18.49 29.45 -20.53
CA THR A 162 -17.70 28.69 -19.54
C THR A 162 -18.57 27.62 -18.86
N ARG A 163 -17.95 26.51 -18.44
CA ARG A 163 -18.64 25.45 -17.67
C ARG A 163 -19.40 25.97 -16.45
N ARG A 164 -18.87 26.99 -15.76
CA ARG A 164 -19.53 27.59 -14.59
C ARG A 164 -20.84 28.29 -14.98
N ASN A 165 -20.83 29.01 -16.11
CA ASN A 165 -22.02 29.67 -16.62
C ASN A 165 -23.03 28.67 -17.16
N ALA A 166 -22.57 27.59 -17.80
CA ALA A 166 -23.42 26.47 -18.20
C ALA A 166 -24.15 25.82 -17.01
N ILE A 167 -23.44 25.56 -15.89
CA ILE A 167 -24.07 25.04 -14.66
C ILE A 167 -25.14 26.02 -14.15
N HIS A 168 -24.83 27.32 -14.13
CA HIS A 168 -25.79 28.34 -13.69
C HIS A 168 -27.03 28.38 -14.59
N ALA A 169 -26.83 28.33 -15.91
CA ALA A 169 -27.91 28.33 -16.90
C ALA A 169 -28.84 27.12 -16.75
N LEU A 170 -28.26 25.93 -16.54
CA LEU A 170 -29.03 24.71 -16.30
C LEU A 170 -29.79 24.80 -14.98
N LYS A 171 -29.16 25.34 -13.93
CA LYS A 171 -29.82 25.57 -12.64
C LYS A 171 -30.99 26.55 -12.76
N THR A 172 -30.85 27.62 -13.53
CA THR A 172 -31.97 28.56 -13.79
C THR A 172 -33.08 27.93 -14.61
N ALA A 173 -32.76 26.94 -15.45
CA ALA A 173 -33.72 26.14 -16.20
C ALA A 173 -34.31 24.97 -15.38
N GLY A 174 -34.02 24.88 -14.08
CA GLY A 174 -34.56 23.84 -13.19
C GLY A 174 -33.81 22.50 -13.22
N ILE A 175 -32.68 22.41 -13.92
CA ILE A 175 -31.84 21.20 -13.95
C ILE A 175 -30.68 21.34 -12.97
N ASP A 176 -30.62 20.43 -12.00
CA ASP A 176 -29.43 20.26 -11.17
C ASP A 176 -28.47 19.25 -11.80
N VAL A 177 -27.39 19.77 -12.39
CA VAL A 177 -26.34 18.98 -13.02
C VAL A 177 -25.64 18.07 -12.03
N PHE A 178 -25.51 18.48 -10.76
CA PHE A 178 -24.83 17.67 -9.75
C PHE A 178 -25.66 16.45 -9.39
N GLU A 179 -26.98 16.60 -9.29
CA GLU A 179 -27.91 15.47 -9.12
C GLU A 179 -27.89 14.52 -10.33
N ALA A 180 -27.85 15.05 -11.56
CA ALA A 180 -27.76 14.21 -12.76
C ALA A 180 -26.47 13.35 -12.77
N ILE A 181 -25.32 13.96 -12.47
CA ILE A 181 -24.03 13.26 -12.38
C ILE A 181 -24.04 12.24 -11.23
N ALA A 182 -24.69 12.58 -10.12
CA ALA A 182 -24.80 11.72 -8.97
C ALA A 182 -25.69 10.49 -9.23
N LYS A 183 -26.76 10.63 -10.01
CA LYS A 183 -27.56 9.49 -10.51
C LYS A 183 -26.75 8.59 -11.44
N ASP A 184 -25.96 9.16 -12.35
CA ASP A 184 -25.08 8.36 -13.21
C ASP A 184 -24.05 7.56 -12.39
N TRP A 185 -23.55 8.13 -11.29
CA TRP A 185 -22.70 7.41 -10.33
C TRP A 185 -23.45 6.26 -9.63
N GLU A 186 -24.68 6.48 -9.15
CA GLU A 186 -25.51 5.42 -8.54
C GLU A 186 -25.81 4.29 -9.53
N ASN A 187 -25.94 4.60 -10.82
CA ASN A 187 -26.08 3.63 -11.90
C ASN A 187 -24.77 2.87 -12.22
N GLY A 188 -23.72 3.02 -11.40
CA GLY A 188 -22.48 2.25 -11.49
C GLY A 188 -21.41 2.86 -12.40
N GLN A 189 -21.59 4.10 -12.89
CA GLN A 189 -20.53 4.74 -13.68
C GLN A 189 -19.33 5.10 -12.82
N SER A 190 -18.12 4.81 -13.30
CA SER A 190 -16.90 5.19 -12.58
C SER A 190 -16.63 6.71 -12.65
N LEU A 191 -15.98 7.26 -11.62
CA LEU A 191 -15.56 8.67 -11.60
C LEU A 191 -14.72 9.07 -12.83
N ARG A 192 -13.98 8.13 -13.41
CA ARG A 192 -13.18 8.37 -14.62
C ARG A 192 -14.07 8.58 -15.84
N VAL A 193 -15.07 7.72 -16.01
CA VAL A 193 -16.06 7.84 -17.10
C VAL A 193 -16.84 9.14 -16.97
N LEU A 194 -17.28 9.49 -15.77
CA LEU A 194 -17.97 10.76 -15.50
C LEU A 194 -17.07 11.98 -15.79
N SER A 195 -15.79 11.89 -15.43
CA SER A 195 -14.80 12.93 -15.72
C SER A 195 -14.58 13.11 -17.22
N GLU A 196 -14.42 12.01 -17.97
CA GLU A 196 -14.27 12.03 -19.43
C GLU A 196 -15.54 12.56 -20.12
N LYS A 197 -16.72 12.19 -19.62
CA LYS A 197 -18.02 12.62 -20.14
C LYS A 197 -18.30 14.11 -19.90
N HIS A 198 -18.09 14.60 -18.67
CA HIS A 198 -18.51 15.96 -18.30
C HIS A 198 -17.38 17.00 -18.35
N GLY A 199 -16.10 16.58 -18.39
CA GLY A 199 -14.91 17.43 -18.50
C GLY A 199 -14.13 17.70 -17.20
N PRO A 200 -14.76 17.97 -16.03
CA PRO A 200 -14.05 18.16 -14.77
C PRO A 200 -13.22 16.96 -14.34
N THR A 201 -12.20 17.19 -13.52
CA THR A 201 -11.37 16.12 -12.98
C THR A 201 -12.18 15.18 -12.08
N PRO A 202 -11.75 13.92 -11.89
CA PRO A 202 -12.44 12.97 -11.03
C PRO A 202 -12.61 13.46 -9.59
N GLN A 203 -11.65 14.28 -9.11
CA GLN A 203 -11.73 14.90 -7.79
C GLN A 203 -12.88 15.91 -7.69
N THR A 204 -13.07 16.75 -8.72
CA THR A 204 -14.17 17.71 -8.76
C THR A 204 -15.51 17.00 -8.86
N ILE A 205 -15.62 15.98 -9.72
CA ILE A 205 -16.82 15.13 -9.82
C ILE A 205 -17.13 14.48 -8.46
N SER A 206 -16.12 13.94 -7.77
CA SER A 206 -16.31 13.36 -6.45
C SER A 206 -16.86 14.37 -5.44
N ASN A 207 -16.36 15.61 -5.46
CA ASN A 207 -16.86 16.66 -4.58
C ASN A 207 -18.32 17.04 -4.92
N TRP A 208 -18.70 17.07 -6.20
CA TRP A 208 -20.07 17.32 -6.62
C TRP A 208 -21.03 16.23 -6.15
N ILE A 209 -20.67 14.96 -6.32
CA ILE A 209 -21.49 13.84 -5.85
C ILE A 209 -21.64 13.91 -4.32
N LYS A 210 -20.57 14.18 -3.58
CA LYS A 210 -20.64 14.36 -2.11
C LYS A 210 -21.53 15.52 -1.70
N SER A 211 -21.57 16.60 -2.49
CA SER A 211 -22.44 17.75 -2.20
C SER A 211 -23.94 17.42 -2.30
N THR A 212 -24.30 16.34 -3.00
CA THR A 212 -25.67 15.79 -3.05
C THR A 212 -26.00 14.86 -1.87
N GLY A 213 -25.08 14.69 -0.92
CA GLY A 213 -25.26 13.80 0.25
C GLY A 213 -24.90 12.34 -0.01
N ARG A 214 -24.45 11.97 -1.21
CA ARG A 214 -24.04 10.59 -1.53
C ARG A 214 -22.63 10.29 -1.06
N GLU A 215 -22.45 9.07 -0.58
CA GLU A 215 -21.17 8.60 -0.11
C GLU A 215 -20.32 8.07 -1.28
N ILE A 216 -19.09 8.57 -1.39
CA ILE A 216 -18.07 7.98 -2.25
C ILE A 216 -17.02 7.36 -1.37
N LYS A 217 -16.92 6.03 -1.46
CA LYS A 217 -15.83 5.27 -0.85
C LYS A 217 -14.48 5.82 -1.32
N PRO A 218 -13.56 6.18 -0.41
CA PRO A 218 -12.22 6.64 -0.79
C PRO A 218 -11.56 5.69 -1.78
N ARG A 219 -10.77 6.20 -2.74
CA ARG A 219 -10.03 5.37 -3.72
C ARG A 219 -9.16 4.29 -3.06
N ASN A 220 -8.67 4.57 -1.85
CA ASN A 220 -7.85 3.64 -1.07
C ASN A 220 -8.66 2.63 -0.25
N SER A 221 -9.99 2.74 -0.25
CA SER A 221 -10.92 1.77 0.35
C SER A 221 -11.48 0.79 -0.67
N ASN A 222 -11.07 0.87 -1.95
CA ASN A 222 -11.27 -0.20 -2.93
C ASN A 222 -10.37 -1.37 -2.58
N GLU A 223 -10.68 -2.04 -1.47
CA GLU A 223 -10.27 -3.40 -1.28
C GLU A 223 -10.86 -4.21 -2.42
N LYS A 224 -9.99 -4.86 -3.18
CA LYS A 224 -10.38 -5.70 -4.32
C LYS A 224 -11.16 -6.95 -3.90
N TYR A 225 -11.44 -7.09 -2.61
CA TYR A 225 -11.94 -8.30 -1.99
C TYR A 225 -12.80 -7.93 -0.78
N ASP A 226 -13.82 -8.75 -0.55
CA ASP A 226 -14.73 -8.58 0.57
C ASP A 226 -14.06 -9.08 1.86
N ARG A 227 -13.65 -8.16 2.73
CA ARG A 227 -13.06 -8.49 4.03
C ARG A 227 -14.02 -9.23 4.95
N ALA A 228 -15.31 -8.92 4.91
CA ALA A 228 -16.29 -9.57 5.77
C ALA A 228 -16.33 -11.07 5.44
N ARG A 229 -16.38 -11.39 4.15
CA ARG A 229 -16.35 -12.78 3.69
C ARG A 229 -15.07 -13.53 4.07
N VAL A 230 -13.92 -12.86 4.04
CA VAL A 230 -12.66 -13.43 4.51
C VAL A 230 -12.70 -13.73 6.02
N TYR A 231 -13.30 -12.85 6.81
CA TYR A 231 -13.40 -12.99 8.27
C TYR A 231 -14.36 -14.12 8.66
N GLU A 232 -15.50 -14.23 8.00
CA GLU A 232 -16.43 -15.36 8.17
C GLU A 232 -15.72 -16.71 7.99
N LEU A 233 -14.94 -16.86 6.92
CA LEU A 233 -14.20 -18.10 6.69
C LEU A 233 -13.13 -18.38 7.76
N PHE A 234 -12.53 -17.34 8.35
CA PHE A 234 -11.63 -17.52 9.49
C PHE A 234 -12.37 -17.91 10.77
N ASP A 235 -13.54 -17.33 11.03
CA ASP A 235 -14.41 -17.71 12.14
C ASP A 235 -14.89 -19.17 11.99
N ASP A 236 -15.12 -19.64 10.75
CA ASP A 236 -15.41 -21.04 10.41
C ASP A 236 -14.19 -21.99 10.54
N GLY A 237 -13.02 -21.47 10.93
CA GLY A 237 -11.80 -22.26 11.13
C GLY A 237 -11.06 -22.64 9.84
N CYS A 238 -11.36 -22.00 8.71
CA CYS A 238 -10.69 -22.29 7.45
C CYS A 238 -9.22 -21.87 7.45
N THR A 239 -8.38 -22.63 6.73
CA THR A 239 -6.96 -22.30 6.58
C THR A 239 -6.75 -21.16 5.57
N THR A 240 -5.65 -20.40 5.74
CA THR A 240 -5.29 -19.31 4.83
C THR A 240 -5.17 -19.77 3.37
N ASN A 241 -4.63 -20.98 3.12
CA ASN A 241 -4.52 -21.52 1.77
C ASN A 241 -5.89 -21.76 1.15
N TYR A 242 -6.82 -22.36 1.92
CA TYR A 242 -8.18 -22.60 1.46
C TYR A 242 -8.91 -21.29 1.12
N ILE A 243 -8.78 -20.27 1.97
CA ILE A 243 -9.41 -18.97 1.74
C ILE A 243 -8.82 -18.28 0.49
N ALA A 244 -7.50 -18.34 0.32
CA ALA A 244 -6.82 -17.76 -0.85
C ALA A 244 -7.29 -18.40 -2.17
N THR A 245 -7.44 -19.73 -2.20
CA THR A 245 -7.95 -20.43 -3.38
C THR A 245 -9.44 -20.18 -3.60
N THR A 246 -10.24 -20.16 -2.54
CA THR A 246 -11.70 -20.01 -2.64
C THR A 246 -12.13 -18.63 -3.11
N LEU A 247 -11.40 -17.59 -2.69
CA LEU A 247 -11.71 -16.19 -3.04
C LEU A 247 -10.81 -15.64 -4.16
N GLU A 248 -9.99 -16.49 -4.78
CA GLU A 248 -9.01 -16.11 -5.81
C GLU A 248 -8.09 -14.94 -5.37
N LEU A 249 -7.70 -14.94 -4.10
CA LEU A 249 -6.86 -13.90 -3.50
C LEU A 249 -5.41 -14.36 -3.41
N SER A 250 -4.49 -13.39 -3.43
CA SER A 250 -3.10 -13.69 -3.15
C SER A 250 -2.95 -14.14 -1.69
N TRP A 251 -2.08 -15.12 -1.44
CA TRP A 251 -1.79 -15.62 -0.09
C TRP A 251 -1.38 -14.51 0.88
N ALA A 252 -0.59 -13.54 0.39
CA ALA A 252 -0.14 -12.38 1.16
C ALA A 252 -1.32 -11.48 1.60
N THR A 253 -2.33 -11.32 0.73
CA THR A 253 -3.55 -10.59 1.05
C THR A 253 -4.29 -11.26 2.20
N VAL A 254 -4.50 -12.58 2.12
CA VAL A 254 -5.24 -13.33 3.14
C VAL A 254 -4.48 -13.35 4.48
N GLN A 255 -3.15 -13.43 4.47
CA GLN A 255 -2.34 -13.30 5.69
C GLN A 255 -2.47 -11.94 6.35
N LYS A 256 -2.50 -10.86 5.56
CA LYS A 256 -2.73 -9.51 6.09
C LYS A 256 -4.11 -9.44 6.77
N CYS A 257 -5.15 -9.97 6.12
CA CYS A 257 -6.49 -10.04 6.69
C CYS A 257 -6.55 -10.87 7.97
N LYS A 258 -5.79 -11.98 8.04
CA LYS A 258 -5.69 -12.81 9.25
C LYS A 258 -5.17 -12.00 10.45
N GLY A 259 -4.17 -11.15 10.24
CA GLY A 259 -3.65 -10.25 11.26
C GLY A 259 -4.72 -9.27 11.76
N ASP A 260 -5.40 -8.60 10.83
CA ASP A 260 -6.47 -7.63 11.15
C ASP A 260 -7.69 -8.31 11.83
N TRP A 261 -8.01 -9.53 11.41
CA TRP A 261 -9.05 -10.38 12.02
C TRP A 261 -8.71 -10.73 13.48
N TRP A 262 -7.48 -11.19 13.77
CA TRP A 262 -7.05 -11.48 15.15
C TRP A 262 -7.16 -10.26 16.07
N VAL A 263 -6.74 -9.08 15.58
CA VAL A 263 -6.88 -7.82 16.34
C VAL A 263 -8.34 -7.48 16.60
N SER A 264 -9.24 -7.78 15.65
CA SER A 264 -10.67 -7.52 15.79
C SER A 264 -11.33 -8.48 16.78
N LYS A 265 -11.01 -9.78 16.71
CA LYS A 265 -11.43 -10.82 17.67
C LYS A 265 -10.99 -10.48 19.09
N ALA A 266 -9.73 -10.07 19.27
CA ALA A 266 -9.17 -9.70 20.57
C ALA A 266 -9.82 -8.46 21.20
N ARG A 267 -10.48 -7.60 20.40
CA ARG A 267 -11.24 -6.43 20.91
C ARG A 267 -12.68 -6.76 21.29
N GLN A 268 -13.21 -7.88 20.82
CA GLN A 268 -14.57 -8.32 21.09
C GLN A 268 -14.65 -9.28 22.29
N ALA A 269 -13.52 -9.89 22.66
CA ALA A 269 -13.36 -10.69 23.87
C ALA A 269 -13.04 -9.79 25.07
#